data_AF-A0AAV7F1K0-F1
#
_entry.id   AF-A0AAV7F1K0-F1
#
_cell.length_a   1.000
_cell.length_b   1.000
_cell.length_c   1.000
_cell.angle_alpha   90.00
_cell.angle_beta   90.00
_cell.angle_gamma   90.00
#
_symmetry.space_group_name_H-M   'P 1'
#
loop_
_entity.id
_entity.type
_entity.pdbx_description
1 polymer ?
#
loop_
_entity_poly.entity_id
_entity_poly.type
_entity_poly.pdbx_seq_one_letter_code
_entity_poly.pdbx_strand_id
1 'polypeptide(L)'
;MKFAAKMEKFLERGKEEGMVRVSVRMSRAMYAQLVQQKFQAPKCYPMPRRAVDRKGFLEAELGMKIACGFEMMHQMRKRAGSKGKGSTWEVFKKSLENSAYFKGSFLARRSIASLWKMQNKYYRKSATFSRTRH
;
A
#
# COMPACT_ATOMS: atom_id res chain seq x y z
N MET A 1 -17.22 7.50 -2.38
CA MET A 1 -17.20 6.38 -1.42
C MET A 1 -17.47 4.98 -2.03
N LYS A 2 -17.69 4.82 -3.34
CA LYS A 2 -18.06 3.51 -3.93
C LYS A 2 -16.95 2.42 -3.85
N PHE A 3 -15.68 2.80 -3.69
CA PHE A 3 -14.54 1.88 -3.78
C PHE A 3 -14.29 1.07 -2.51
N ALA A 4 -14.58 1.60 -1.32
CA ALA A 4 -14.39 0.90 -0.05
C ALA A 4 -15.69 0.37 0.58
N ALA A 5 -16.84 0.58 -0.07
CA ALA A 5 -18.14 0.23 0.49
C ALA A 5 -18.32 -1.28 0.76
N LYS A 6 -17.61 -2.12 0.01
CA LYS A 6 -17.67 -3.59 0.13
C LYS A 6 -16.47 -4.19 0.87
N MET A 7 -15.40 -3.42 1.07
CA MET A 7 -14.13 -3.88 1.68
C MET A 7 -13.66 -5.25 1.16
N GLU A 8 -13.65 -5.43 -0.17
CA GLU A 8 -13.49 -6.75 -0.80
C GLU A 8 -12.11 -7.39 -0.58
N LYS A 9 -11.05 -6.60 -0.35
CA LYS A 9 -9.69 -7.14 -0.17
C LYS A 9 -9.29 -7.24 1.29
N PHE A 10 -9.63 -6.24 2.10
CA PHE A 10 -9.16 -6.13 3.50
C PHE A 10 -10.18 -6.63 4.53
N LEU A 11 -11.39 -7.03 4.11
CA LEU A 11 -12.47 -7.42 5.02
C LEU A 11 -13.44 -8.37 4.28
N GLU A 12 -12.89 -9.46 3.74
CA GLU A 12 -13.65 -10.50 3.02
C GLU A 12 -14.69 -11.15 3.95
N ARG A 13 -15.94 -11.27 3.49
CA ARG A 13 -17.01 -11.91 4.26
C ARG A 13 -16.64 -13.36 4.59
N GLY A 14 -16.79 -13.75 5.85
CA GLY A 14 -16.59 -15.13 6.31
C GLY A 14 -15.20 -15.43 6.90
N LYS A 15 -14.29 -14.45 6.94
CA LYS A 15 -13.02 -14.56 7.68
C LYS A 15 -13.06 -13.63 8.90
N GLU A 16 -13.54 -14.13 10.04
CA GLU A 16 -13.56 -13.36 11.29
C GLU A 16 -12.16 -13.08 11.87
N GLU A 17 -11.12 -13.74 11.35
CA GLU A 17 -9.74 -13.69 11.88
C GLU A 17 -8.96 -12.39 11.54
N GLY A 18 -9.54 -11.39 10.88
CA GLY A 18 -8.75 -10.42 10.10
C GLY A 18 -8.30 -9.11 10.78
N MET A 19 -8.79 -8.75 11.97
CA MET A 19 -8.49 -7.42 12.56
C MET A 19 -7.54 -7.50 13.74
N VAL A 20 -6.39 -6.84 13.61
CA VAL A 20 -5.36 -6.74 14.64
C VAL A 20 -5.23 -5.29 15.09
N ARG A 21 -5.06 -5.07 16.39
CA ARG A 21 -4.68 -3.75 16.93
C ARG A 21 -3.20 -3.51 16.63
N VAL A 22 -2.90 -2.49 15.85
CA VAL A 22 -1.53 -2.13 15.48
C VAL A 22 -1.32 -0.63 15.64
N SER A 23 -0.17 -0.24 16.19
CA SER A 23 0.24 1.17 16.25
C SER A 23 0.84 1.60 14.92
N VAL A 24 0.30 2.69 14.34
CA VAL A 24 0.80 3.26 13.08
C VAL A 24 1.53 4.57 13.38
N ARG A 25 2.77 4.68 12.91
CA ARG A 25 3.55 5.93 12.99
C ARG A 25 3.17 6.85 11.85
N MET A 26 2.89 8.11 12.16
CA MET A 26 2.61 9.17 11.19
C MET A 26 3.01 10.54 11.76
N SER A 27 3.15 11.55 10.90
CA SER A 27 3.39 12.93 11.33
C SER A 27 2.17 13.49 12.06
N ARG A 28 2.37 14.52 12.90
CA ARG A 28 1.28 15.20 13.62
C ARG A 28 0.21 15.76 12.67
N ALA A 29 0.63 16.33 11.54
CA ALA A 29 -0.28 16.87 10.53
C ALA A 29 -1.13 15.77 9.88
N MET A 30 -0.52 14.64 9.47
CA MET A 30 -1.28 13.52 8.90
C MET A 30 -2.28 12.94 9.90
N TYR A 31 -1.88 12.79 11.17
CA TYR A 31 -2.79 12.32 12.21
C TYR A 31 -3.98 13.26 12.39
N ALA A 32 -3.74 14.57 12.48
CA ALA A 32 -4.80 15.56 12.63
C ALA A 32 -5.80 15.53 11.47
N GLN A 33 -5.30 15.49 10.23
CA GLN A 33 -6.13 15.38 9.03
C GLN A 33 -7.01 14.12 9.05
N LEU A 34 -6.42 12.98 9.41
CA LEU A 34 -7.13 11.69 9.46
C LEU A 34 -8.22 11.66 10.54
N VAL A 35 -7.93 12.18 11.73
CA VAL A 35 -8.89 12.23 12.84
C VAL A 35 -10.05 13.17 12.52
N GLN A 36 -9.77 14.36 11.98
CA GLN A 36 -10.80 15.37 11.69
C GLN A 36 -11.70 15.00 10.51
N GLN A 37 -11.23 14.13 9.61
CA GLN A 37 -12.01 13.71 8.47
C GLN A 37 -13.28 12.96 8.92
N LYS A 38 -14.45 13.46 8.49
CA LYS A 38 -15.72 12.75 8.66
C LYS A 38 -15.80 11.62 7.63
N PHE A 39 -15.84 10.37 8.11
CA PHE A 39 -15.94 9.20 7.25
C PHE A 39 -16.94 8.21 7.86
N GLN A 40 -17.94 7.80 7.07
CA GLN A 40 -18.93 6.83 7.52
C GLN A 40 -18.41 5.41 7.28
N ALA A 41 -18.52 4.56 8.30
CA ALA A 41 -18.11 3.18 8.21
C ALA A 41 -18.93 2.39 7.16
N PRO A 42 -18.27 1.55 6.34
CA PRO A 42 -18.97 0.55 5.54
C PRO A 42 -19.79 -0.37 6.45
N LYS A 43 -20.95 -0.84 5.98
CA LYS A 43 -21.84 -1.71 6.75
C LYS A 43 -21.19 -3.02 7.21
N CYS A 44 -20.18 -3.49 6.48
CA CYS A 44 -19.43 -4.70 6.82
C CYS A 44 -18.31 -4.48 7.84
N TYR A 45 -18.00 -3.24 8.23
CA TYR A 45 -16.95 -2.97 9.20
C TYR A 45 -17.51 -3.10 10.64
N PRO A 46 -16.91 -3.94 11.50
CA PRO A 46 -17.38 -4.17 12.87
C PRO A 46 -17.07 -2.98 13.78
N MET A 47 -17.94 -1.97 13.77
CA MET A 47 -17.80 -0.79 14.64
C MET A 47 -18.39 -1.04 16.03
N PRO A 48 -17.65 -0.74 17.11
CA PRO A 48 -18.20 -0.78 18.47
C PRO A 48 -19.24 0.34 18.67
N ARG A 49 -20.09 0.19 19.69
CA ARG A 49 -21.08 1.23 20.04
C ARG A 49 -20.40 2.35 20.83
N ARG A 50 -20.51 3.58 20.32
CA ARG A 50 -19.90 4.78 20.94
C ARG A 50 -20.30 5.01 22.41
N ALA A 51 -21.55 4.69 22.75
CA ALA A 51 -22.08 4.87 24.11
C ALA A 51 -21.49 3.88 25.13
N VAL A 52 -20.99 2.74 24.66
CA VAL A 52 -20.48 1.66 25.53
C VAL A 52 -18.96 1.78 25.71
N ASP A 53 -18.23 2.06 24.62
CA ASP A 53 -16.78 2.23 24.67
C ASP A 53 -16.34 3.38 23.76
N ARG A 54 -16.14 4.55 24.37
CA ARG A 54 -15.69 5.76 23.66
C ARG A 54 -14.27 5.61 23.12
N LYS A 55 -13.37 4.94 23.85
CA LYS A 55 -11.96 4.82 23.47
C LYS A 55 -11.80 3.80 22.34
N GLY A 56 -12.40 2.62 22.49
CA GLY A 56 -12.41 1.61 21.43
C GLY A 56 -13.14 2.10 20.18
N PHE A 57 -14.15 2.96 20.31
CA PHE A 57 -14.77 3.61 19.16
C PHE A 57 -13.79 4.48 18.38
N LEU A 58 -12.99 5.32 19.05
CA LEU A 58 -12.01 6.18 18.38
C LEU A 58 -10.87 5.36 17.74
N GLU A 59 -10.41 4.30 18.40
CA GLU A 59 -9.42 3.38 17.86
C GLU A 59 -9.94 2.66 16.61
N ALA A 60 -11.17 2.14 16.66
CA ALA A 60 -11.83 1.49 15.54
C ALA A 60 -12.11 2.47 14.39
N GLU A 61 -12.53 3.70 14.70
CA GLU A 61 -12.75 4.74 13.69
C GLU A 61 -11.44 5.08 12.95
N LEU A 62 -10.33 5.23 13.67
CA LEU A 62 -9.02 5.48 13.07
C LEU A 62 -8.58 4.30 12.19
N GLY A 63 -8.66 3.08 12.72
CA GLY A 63 -8.32 1.86 11.99
C GLY A 63 -9.17 1.67 10.74
N MET A 64 -10.46 1.96 10.82
CA MET A 64 -11.39 1.92 9.71
C MET A 64 -10.99 2.90 8.61
N LYS A 65 -10.66 4.16 8.93
CA LYS A 65 -10.25 5.14 7.93
C LYS A 65 -9.00 4.68 7.17
N ILE A 66 -8.03 4.10 7.89
CA ILE A 66 -6.80 3.56 7.30
C ILE A 66 -7.12 2.38 6.39
N ALA A 67 -7.88 1.40 6.87
CA ALA A 67 -8.25 0.20 6.12
C ALA A 67 -9.05 0.55 4.85
N CYS A 68 -10.06 1.43 4.98
CA CYS A 68 -10.82 1.91 3.83
C CYS A 68 -9.93 2.68 2.84
N GLY A 69 -9.00 3.50 3.32
CA GLY A 69 -8.03 4.19 2.47
C GLY A 69 -7.16 3.23 1.66
N PHE A 70 -6.68 2.15 2.27
CA PHE A 70 -5.94 1.09 1.58
C PHE A 70 -6.80 0.35 0.56
N GLU A 71 -8.04 0.00 0.89
CA GLU A 71 -8.99 -0.61 -0.05
C GLU A 71 -9.22 0.32 -1.26
N MET A 72 -9.45 1.62 -1.02
CA MET A 72 -9.62 2.61 -2.09
C MET A 72 -8.41 2.63 -3.03
N MET A 73 -7.19 2.74 -2.48
CA MET A 73 -5.97 2.74 -3.28
C MET A 73 -5.78 1.43 -4.06
N HIS A 74 -6.09 0.28 -3.44
CA HIS A 74 -6.05 -1.01 -4.12
C HIS A 74 -7.01 -1.07 -5.31
N GLN A 75 -8.28 -0.68 -5.09
CA GLN A 75 -9.31 -0.72 -6.12
C GLN A 75 -9.04 0.29 -7.25
N MET A 76 -8.52 1.47 -6.92
CA MET A 76 -8.07 2.47 -7.92
C MET A 76 -6.98 1.89 -8.81
N ARG A 77 -5.94 1.27 -8.22
CA ARG A 77 -4.87 0.62 -9.00
C ARG A 77 -5.37 -0.58 -9.81
N LYS A 78 -6.28 -1.38 -9.27
CA LYS A 78 -6.90 -2.50 -9.97
C LYS A 78 -7.64 -2.02 -11.22
N ARG A 79 -8.43 -0.94 -11.12
CA ARG A 79 -9.21 -0.39 -12.24
C ARG A 79 -8.36 0.34 -13.26
N ALA A 80 -7.27 0.99 -12.84
CA ALA A 80 -6.31 1.62 -13.74
C ALA A 80 -5.47 0.62 -14.56
N GLY A 81 -5.91 -0.65 -14.68
CA GLY A 81 -5.17 -1.71 -15.37
C GLY A 81 -3.79 -1.98 -14.79
N SER A 82 -3.52 -1.49 -13.57
CA SER A 82 -2.21 -1.60 -12.91
C SER A 82 -2.11 -2.82 -12.01
N LYS A 83 -3.09 -3.74 -12.07
CA LYS A 83 -2.92 -5.12 -11.60
C LYS A 83 -1.79 -5.75 -12.44
N GLY A 84 -0.57 -5.71 -11.91
CA GLY A 84 0.64 -6.24 -12.55
C GLY A 84 1.65 -5.21 -13.07
N LYS A 85 1.41 -3.89 -12.97
CA LYS A 85 2.37 -2.84 -13.41
C LYS A 85 3.04 -2.09 -12.26
N GLY A 86 3.33 -2.76 -11.15
CA GLY A 86 3.83 -2.06 -9.97
C GLY A 86 4.51 -2.92 -8.92
N SER A 87 5.26 -3.94 -9.35
CA SER A 87 6.28 -4.61 -8.53
C SER A 87 7.20 -5.53 -9.35
N THR A 88 7.26 -5.39 -10.67
CA THR A 88 8.11 -6.26 -11.47
C THR A 88 9.43 -5.56 -11.75
N TRP A 89 10.50 -6.35 -11.73
CA TRP A 89 11.83 -5.95 -12.16
C TRP A 89 11.78 -5.14 -13.47
N GLU A 90 10.86 -5.44 -14.39
CA GLU A 90 10.69 -4.68 -15.64
C GLU A 90 10.29 -3.21 -15.45
N VAL A 91 9.50 -2.86 -14.42
CA VAL A 91 9.10 -1.46 -14.16
C VAL A 91 10.29 -0.67 -13.60
N PHE A 92 11.04 -1.28 -12.68
CA PHE A 92 12.29 -0.71 -12.16
C PHE A 92 13.34 -0.59 -13.26
N LYS A 93 13.46 -1.62 -14.12
CA LYS A 93 14.33 -1.65 -15.30
C LYS A 93 14.04 -0.49 -16.25
N LYS A 94 12.77 -0.30 -16.62
CA LYS A 94 12.33 0.83 -17.47
C LYS A 94 12.60 2.18 -16.83
N SER A 95 12.43 2.32 -15.51
CA SER A 95 12.77 3.54 -14.79
C SER A 95 14.27 3.85 -14.86
N LEU A 96 15.13 2.85 -14.74
CA LEU A 96 16.58 3.02 -14.84
C LEU A 96 17.04 3.37 -16.26
N GLU A 97 16.42 2.76 -17.28
CA GLU A 97 16.67 3.06 -18.69
C GLU A 97 16.24 4.48 -19.06
N ASN A 98 15.15 4.97 -18.45
CA ASN A 98 14.63 6.33 -18.66
C ASN A 98 15.40 7.40 -17.88
N SER A 99 15.95 7.06 -16.70
CA SER A 99 16.69 7.98 -15.82
C SER A 99 18.10 8.35 -16.32
N ALA A 100 18.46 7.98 -17.55
CA ALA A 100 19.79 8.15 -18.13
C ALA A 100 20.96 7.50 -17.34
N TYR A 101 20.68 6.72 -16.29
CA TYR A 101 21.68 6.04 -15.45
C TYR A 101 22.64 5.14 -16.26
N PHE A 102 22.16 4.61 -17.38
CA PHE A 102 22.94 3.81 -18.33
C PHE A 102 23.23 4.51 -19.66
N LYS A 103 22.68 5.70 -19.93
CA LYS A 103 22.80 6.37 -21.25
C LYS A 103 24.12 7.15 -21.46
N GLY A 104 25.06 7.04 -20.53
CA GLY A 104 26.42 7.61 -20.66
C GLY A 104 27.55 6.59 -20.56
N SER A 105 27.26 5.29 -20.37
CA SER A 105 28.33 4.31 -20.24
C SER A 105 28.79 3.83 -21.62
N PHE A 106 29.85 4.42 -22.15
CA PHE A 106 30.71 3.81 -23.20
C PHE A 106 31.43 2.53 -22.69
N LEU A 107 30.97 1.93 -21.59
CA LEU A 107 31.66 0.85 -20.94
C LEU A 107 31.35 -0.45 -21.68
N ALA A 108 32.42 -1.10 -22.16
CA ALA A 108 32.42 -2.39 -22.82
C ALA A 108 31.38 -3.35 -22.24
N ARG A 109 30.73 -4.14 -23.11
CA ARG A 109 29.59 -5.06 -22.83
C ARG A 109 29.69 -5.89 -21.53
N ARG A 110 30.91 -6.13 -21.01
CA ARG A 110 31.21 -6.75 -19.71
C ARG A 110 30.71 -5.96 -18.48
N SER A 111 30.72 -4.63 -18.49
CA SER A 111 30.38 -3.81 -17.31
C SER A 111 28.87 -3.61 -17.11
N ILE A 112 28.10 -3.53 -18.21
CA ILE A 112 26.64 -3.34 -18.17
C ILE A 112 25.98 -4.54 -17.49
N ALA A 113 26.44 -5.75 -17.80
CA ALA A 113 25.95 -6.98 -17.15
C ALA A 113 26.22 -7.01 -15.63
N SER A 114 27.39 -6.54 -15.18
CA SER A 114 27.68 -6.43 -13.75
C SER A 114 26.84 -5.37 -13.05
N LEU A 115 26.59 -4.22 -13.71
CA LEU A 115 25.71 -3.18 -13.16
C LEU A 115 24.27 -3.68 -13.02
N TRP A 116 23.77 -4.45 -13.99
CA TRP A 116 22.48 -5.11 -13.88
C TRP A 116 22.40 -6.09 -12.72
N LYS A 117 23.45 -6.91 -12.50
CA LYS A 117 23.52 -7.82 -11.36
C LYS A 117 23.53 -7.06 -10.02
N MET A 118 24.27 -5.95 -9.95
CA MET A 118 24.31 -5.10 -8.76
C MET A 118 22.96 -4.46 -8.46
N GLN A 119 22.29 -3.91 -9.48
CA GLN A 119 20.97 -3.29 -9.33
C GLN A 119 19.88 -4.32 -8.99
N ASN A 120 19.93 -5.53 -9.56
CA ASN A 120 19.01 -6.61 -9.19
C ASN A 120 19.24 -7.07 -7.74
N LYS A 121 20.51 -7.17 -7.30
CA LYS A 121 20.85 -7.48 -5.91
C LYS A 121 20.39 -6.38 -4.96
N TYR A 122 20.50 -5.11 -5.34
CA TYR A 122 19.97 -3.98 -4.58
C TYR A 122 18.45 -4.02 -4.49
N TYR A 123 17.76 -4.17 -5.64
CA TYR A 123 16.31 -4.30 -5.72
C TYR A 123 15.79 -5.43 -4.83
N ARG A 124 16.43 -6.61 -4.85
CA ARG A 124 16.07 -7.76 -4.02
C ARG A 124 16.28 -7.53 -2.52
N LYS A 125 17.23 -6.67 -2.14
CA LYS A 125 17.54 -6.33 -0.74
C LYS A 125 16.72 -5.14 -0.22
N SER A 126 16.20 -4.29 -1.10
CA SER A 126 15.40 -3.13 -0.70
C SER A 126 13.96 -3.54 -0.34
N ALA A 127 13.34 -2.79 0.57
CA ALA A 127 11.95 -2.99 1.03
C ALA A 127 10.87 -2.89 -0.07
N THR A 128 11.26 -2.62 -1.32
CA THR A 128 10.43 -2.67 -2.52
C THR A 128 10.18 -4.10 -3.01
N PHE A 129 11.11 -5.05 -2.76
CA PHE A 129 10.97 -6.45 -3.17
C PHE A 129 10.07 -7.27 -2.22
N SER A 130 10.00 -6.90 -0.95
CA SER A 130 9.15 -7.59 0.03
C SER A 130 7.65 -7.40 -0.21
N ARG A 131 7.24 -6.54 -1.15
CA ARG A 131 5.83 -6.29 -1.50
C ARG A 131 5.33 -7.09 -2.72
N THR A 132 6.17 -7.96 -3.31
CA THR A 132 5.85 -8.66 -4.57
C THR A 132 5.18 -10.02 -4.38
N ARG A 133 5.02 -10.52 -3.14
CA ARG A 133 4.29 -11.77 -2.89
C ARG A 133 2.94 -11.44 -2.26
N HIS A 134 1.89 -12.04 -2.87
CA HIS A 134 0.45 -12.08 -2.53
C HIS A 134 -0.47 -11.24 -3.41
#